data_AF-A0A8C5L3V6-F1
#
_entry.id   AF-A0A8C5L3V6-F1
#
_cell.length_a   1.000
_cell.length_b   1.000
_cell.length_c   1.000
_cell.angle_alpha   90.00
_cell.angle_beta   90.00
_cell.angle_gamma   90.00
#
_symmetry.space_group_name_H-M   'P 1'
#
loop_
_entity.id
_entity.type
_entity.pdbx_description
1 polymer ?
#
loop_
_entity_poly.entity_id
_entity_poly.type
_entity_poly.pdbx_seq_one_letter_code
_entity_poly.pdbx_strand_id
1 'polypeptide(L)'
;MEPANTFCHHGESKGGILVHLERLETQRNKSHTKSEELPRAQTSALGTKCHELRRLRDKLRAEVKQRQAAIKASDQIVEFSGQEVLERQQGTLKAILQAYHFTGLSGKLTSHGVCVSISTAFEGNLLDSYFVDLVIERPLWIHHHSIPVFIPLEKIAAKHLQTDIQRFMFSLCEHLNAYSGRKYQADRLESDFTAFLTGPLQRNSLCNLLSFTYKVNQEHQALFSARLLYEDLTGTLPTDVTVMYQGAEALSNSWEKHRLAHERLLLTKPLHQVFASFSGEENLDLNLVS
;
A
#
# COMPACT_ATOMS: atom_id res chain seq x y z
N MET A 1 85.61 -45.56 -39.49
CA MET A 1 87.08 -45.53 -39.65
C MET A 1 87.37 -44.79 -40.95
N GLU A 2 88.50 -44.10 -41.03
CA GLU A 2 89.00 -43.29 -42.17
C GLU A 2 89.61 -44.18 -43.30
N PRO A 3 90.20 -43.70 -44.43
CA PRO A 3 90.87 -42.40 -44.68
C PRO A 3 90.55 -41.70 -46.05
N ALA A 4 91.41 -40.76 -46.51
CA ALA A 4 91.09 -39.71 -47.51
C ALA A 4 92.24 -39.31 -48.49
N ASN A 5 91.88 -38.41 -49.44
CA ASN A 5 92.70 -37.39 -50.17
C ASN A 5 93.72 -37.73 -51.29
N THR A 6 93.67 -36.93 -52.39
CA THR A 6 94.81 -36.19 -53.02
C THR A 6 94.35 -35.16 -54.09
N PHE A 7 95.24 -34.27 -54.59
CA PHE A 7 94.97 -33.07 -55.45
C PHE A 7 95.40 -33.29 -56.94
N CYS A 8 95.29 -32.39 -57.96
CA CYS A 8 94.95 -30.94 -58.14
C CYS A 8 94.32 -30.73 -59.58
N HIS A 9 94.28 -29.62 -60.37
CA HIS A 9 94.85 -28.25 -60.37
C HIS A 9 93.96 -27.21 -61.13
N HIS A 10 94.50 -26.25 -61.93
CA HIS A 10 93.74 -25.10 -62.51
C HIS A 10 94.33 -24.45 -63.81
N GLY A 11 93.54 -23.65 -64.57
CA GLY A 11 94.01 -22.80 -65.70
C GLY A 11 92.90 -22.10 -66.53
N GLU A 12 93.13 -20.88 -67.05
CA GLU A 12 92.11 -19.97 -67.67
C GLU A 12 92.57 -19.20 -68.96
N SER A 13 91.66 -18.39 -69.55
CA SER A 13 91.77 -17.34 -70.60
C SER A 13 91.40 -17.75 -72.05
N LYS A 14 90.73 -16.92 -72.88
CA LYS A 14 90.13 -15.57 -72.69
C LYS A 14 89.03 -15.31 -73.75
N GLY A 15 88.01 -14.50 -73.43
CA GLY A 15 86.94 -14.11 -74.38
C GLY A 15 86.45 -12.66 -74.16
N GLY A 16 85.98 -12.00 -75.23
CA GLY A 16 85.73 -10.55 -75.25
C GLY A 16 84.47 -10.07 -74.53
N ILE A 17 84.57 -8.94 -73.82
CA ILE A 17 83.55 -8.41 -72.89
C ILE A 17 82.21 -8.04 -73.54
N LEU A 18 82.23 -7.48 -74.76
CA LEU A 18 81.01 -6.95 -75.42
C LEU A 18 79.91 -8.00 -75.62
N VAL A 19 80.28 -9.21 -76.05
CA VAL A 19 79.35 -10.34 -76.28
C VAL A 19 78.67 -10.79 -74.98
N HIS A 20 79.29 -10.55 -73.81
CA HIS A 20 78.68 -10.85 -72.52
C HIS A 20 77.58 -9.84 -72.16
N LEU A 21 77.77 -8.55 -72.47
CA LEU A 21 76.83 -7.48 -72.14
C LEU A 21 75.54 -7.58 -72.97
N GLU A 22 75.66 -7.78 -74.28
CA GLU A 22 74.51 -7.95 -75.21
C GLU A 22 73.61 -9.14 -74.81
N ARG A 23 74.22 -10.23 -74.34
CA ARG A 23 73.51 -11.41 -73.83
C ARG A 23 72.77 -11.12 -72.52
N LEU A 24 73.31 -10.28 -71.64
CA LEU A 24 72.66 -9.90 -70.38
C LEU A 24 71.46 -8.95 -70.61
N GLU A 25 71.60 -7.98 -71.53
CA GLU A 25 70.53 -7.02 -71.82
C GLU A 25 69.31 -7.70 -72.48
N THR A 26 69.55 -8.56 -73.48
CA THR A 26 68.48 -9.34 -74.13
C THR A 26 67.79 -10.33 -73.18
N GLN A 27 68.50 -10.84 -72.17
CA GLN A 27 67.92 -11.69 -71.12
C GLN A 27 67.09 -10.88 -70.11
N ARG A 28 67.55 -9.69 -69.70
CA ARG A 28 66.83 -8.77 -68.80
C ARG A 28 65.50 -8.29 -69.39
N ASN A 29 65.48 -7.88 -70.65
CA ASN A 29 64.26 -7.35 -71.26
C ASN A 29 63.19 -8.43 -71.47
N LYS A 30 63.59 -9.70 -71.67
CA LYS A 30 62.67 -10.86 -71.73
C LYS A 30 62.12 -11.29 -70.37
N SER A 31 62.77 -10.95 -69.25
CA SER A 31 62.21 -11.21 -67.92
C SER A 31 61.21 -10.14 -67.47
N HIS A 32 61.41 -8.86 -67.85
CA HIS A 32 60.54 -7.77 -67.39
C HIS A 32 59.11 -7.89 -67.93
N THR A 33 58.95 -8.04 -69.26
CA THR A 33 57.63 -8.16 -69.92
C THR A 33 56.83 -9.35 -69.41
N LYS A 34 57.47 -10.47 -69.10
CA LYS A 34 56.80 -11.66 -68.54
C LYS A 34 56.35 -11.49 -67.07
N SER A 35 56.87 -10.49 -66.35
CA SER A 35 56.58 -10.31 -64.92
C SER A 35 55.39 -9.38 -64.63
N GLU A 36 54.95 -8.56 -65.58
CA GLU A 36 53.97 -7.48 -65.32
C GLU A 36 52.53 -7.81 -65.76
N GLU A 37 52.33 -8.76 -66.67
CA GLU A 37 50.99 -9.15 -67.14
C GLU A 37 50.29 -10.13 -66.17
N LEU A 38 51.03 -11.11 -65.63
CA LEU A 38 50.53 -12.14 -64.71
C LEU A 38 49.88 -11.58 -63.41
N PRO A 39 50.44 -10.55 -62.74
CA PRO A 39 49.83 -10.00 -61.52
C PRO A 39 48.50 -9.28 -61.78
N ARG A 40 48.38 -8.54 -62.89
CA ARG A 40 47.26 -7.60 -63.13
C ARG A 40 45.90 -8.30 -63.15
N ALA A 41 45.78 -9.39 -63.90
CA ALA A 41 44.53 -10.15 -64.00
C ALA A 41 44.10 -10.81 -62.68
N GLN A 42 45.05 -11.19 -61.82
CA GLN A 42 44.75 -11.74 -60.49
C GLN A 42 44.28 -10.64 -59.53
N THR A 43 44.93 -9.47 -59.54
CA THR A 43 44.52 -8.34 -58.68
C THR A 43 43.12 -7.80 -59.00
N SER A 44 42.71 -7.76 -60.26
CA SER A 44 41.35 -7.32 -60.63
C SER A 44 40.27 -8.32 -60.19
N ALA A 45 40.49 -9.61 -60.40
CA ALA A 45 39.55 -10.67 -59.98
C ALA A 45 39.37 -10.70 -58.44
N LEU A 46 40.47 -10.56 -57.69
CA LEU A 46 40.43 -10.43 -56.23
C LEU A 46 39.72 -9.15 -55.79
N GLY A 47 39.94 -8.03 -56.49
CA GLY A 47 39.24 -6.76 -56.26
C GLY A 47 37.72 -6.90 -56.35
N THR A 48 37.20 -7.45 -57.45
CA THR A 48 35.75 -7.68 -57.63
C THR A 48 35.17 -8.53 -56.50
N LYS A 49 35.83 -9.63 -56.14
CA LYS A 49 35.40 -10.51 -55.04
C LYS A 49 35.38 -9.79 -53.68
N CYS A 50 36.33 -8.87 -53.43
CA CYS A 50 36.30 -8.02 -52.23
C CYS A 50 35.13 -7.03 -52.23
N HIS A 51 34.71 -6.50 -53.38
CA HIS A 51 33.53 -5.63 -53.48
C HIS A 51 32.22 -6.39 -53.25
N GLU A 52 32.08 -7.61 -53.80
CA GLU A 52 30.93 -8.49 -53.56
C GLU A 52 30.79 -8.87 -52.08
N LEU A 53 31.89 -9.29 -51.45
CA LEU A 53 31.90 -9.66 -50.03
C LEU A 53 31.59 -8.45 -49.11
N ARG A 54 32.04 -7.24 -49.48
CA ARG A 54 31.63 -6.00 -48.78
C ARG A 54 30.12 -5.75 -48.92
N ARG A 55 29.57 -5.84 -50.14
CA ARG A 55 28.12 -5.67 -50.39
C ARG A 55 27.28 -6.70 -49.62
N LEU A 56 27.71 -7.96 -49.56
CA LEU A 56 27.05 -9.01 -48.79
C LEU A 56 27.10 -8.74 -47.28
N ARG A 57 28.29 -8.42 -46.75
CA ARG A 57 28.49 -8.01 -45.34
C ARG A 57 27.58 -6.85 -44.95
N ASP A 58 27.49 -5.83 -45.81
CA ASP A 58 26.74 -4.61 -45.50
C ASP A 58 25.21 -4.84 -45.59
N LYS A 59 24.75 -5.70 -46.51
CA LYS A 59 23.35 -6.20 -46.50
C LYS A 59 23.04 -6.96 -45.21
N LEU A 60 23.88 -7.92 -44.81
CA LEU A 60 23.69 -8.69 -43.58
C LEU A 60 23.73 -7.80 -42.33
N ARG A 61 24.62 -6.81 -42.28
CA ARG A 61 24.70 -5.82 -41.20
C ARG A 61 23.45 -4.93 -41.10
N ALA A 62 22.83 -4.57 -42.24
CA ALA A 62 21.55 -3.87 -42.26
C ALA A 62 20.41 -4.75 -41.74
N GLU A 63 20.34 -6.01 -42.18
CA GLU A 63 19.31 -6.97 -41.76
C GLU A 63 19.41 -7.31 -40.26
N VAL A 64 20.62 -7.52 -39.73
CA VAL A 64 20.86 -7.71 -38.29
C VAL A 64 20.42 -6.47 -37.49
N LYS A 65 20.74 -5.25 -37.95
CA LYS A 65 20.24 -4.02 -37.30
C LYS A 65 18.72 -3.95 -37.30
N GLN A 66 18.06 -4.30 -38.40
CA GLN A 66 16.60 -4.28 -38.51
C GLN A 66 15.94 -5.29 -37.56
N ARG A 67 16.43 -6.55 -37.54
CA ARG A 67 15.96 -7.59 -36.61
C ARG A 67 16.17 -7.18 -35.16
N GLN A 68 17.33 -6.60 -34.82
CA GLN A 68 17.64 -6.20 -33.45
C GLN A 68 16.89 -4.92 -33.00
N ALA A 69 16.46 -4.06 -33.91
CA ALA A 69 15.52 -2.98 -33.61
C ALA A 69 14.11 -3.51 -33.35
N ALA A 70 13.64 -4.47 -34.15
CA ALA A 70 12.32 -5.10 -33.98
C ALA A 70 12.20 -5.86 -32.65
N ILE A 71 13.26 -6.61 -32.26
CA ILE A 71 13.33 -7.29 -30.95
C ILE A 71 13.19 -6.26 -29.82
N LYS A 72 14.03 -5.22 -29.79
CA LYS A 72 13.97 -4.18 -28.73
C LYS A 72 12.62 -3.48 -28.62
N ALA A 73 11.94 -3.24 -29.76
CA ALA A 73 10.60 -2.66 -29.75
C ALA A 73 9.56 -3.65 -29.19
N SER A 74 9.68 -4.94 -29.51
CA SER A 74 8.83 -5.99 -28.95
C SER A 74 9.03 -6.14 -27.44
N ASP A 75 10.28 -6.17 -26.98
CA ASP A 75 10.63 -6.29 -25.56
C ASP A 75 10.00 -5.14 -24.76
N GLN A 76 10.17 -3.89 -25.21
CA GLN A 76 9.60 -2.70 -24.56
C GLN A 76 8.07 -2.71 -24.50
N ILE A 77 7.39 -3.20 -25.54
CA ILE A 77 5.92 -3.30 -25.56
C ILE A 77 5.43 -4.40 -24.59
N VAL A 78 6.17 -5.51 -24.50
CA VAL A 78 5.86 -6.61 -23.56
C VAL A 78 6.13 -6.20 -22.10
N GLU A 79 7.24 -5.50 -21.83
CA GLU A 79 7.53 -4.94 -20.50
C GLU A 79 6.47 -3.93 -20.06
N PHE A 80 6.10 -2.97 -20.93
CA PHE A 80 5.12 -1.94 -20.59
C PHE A 80 3.72 -2.52 -20.37
N SER A 81 3.26 -3.42 -21.25
CA SER A 81 1.94 -4.07 -21.09
C SER A 81 1.90 -5.03 -19.89
N GLY A 82 3.01 -5.72 -19.59
CA GLY A 82 3.16 -6.52 -18.37
C GLY A 82 3.07 -5.67 -17.10
N GLN A 83 3.76 -4.53 -17.08
CA GLN A 83 3.74 -3.59 -15.96
C GLN A 83 2.33 -3.03 -15.71
N GLU A 84 1.61 -2.56 -16.74
CA GLU A 84 0.24 -2.08 -16.56
C GLU A 84 -0.71 -3.18 -16.05
N VAL A 85 -0.52 -4.44 -16.47
CA VAL A 85 -1.34 -5.57 -15.99
C VAL A 85 -1.05 -5.84 -14.51
N LEU A 86 0.21 -5.81 -14.09
CA LEU A 86 0.60 -5.95 -12.68
C LEU A 86 0.06 -4.80 -11.81
N GLU A 87 0.10 -3.56 -12.30
CA GLU A 87 -0.47 -2.40 -11.60
C GLU A 87 -1.99 -2.49 -11.46
N ARG A 88 -2.71 -2.92 -12.52
CA ARG A 88 -4.16 -3.17 -12.46
C ARG A 88 -4.51 -4.31 -11.50
N GLN A 89 -3.71 -5.37 -11.46
CA GLN A 89 -3.86 -6.47 -10.49
C GLN A 89 -3.59 -6.00 -9.05
N GLN A 90 -2.53 -5.23 -8.83
CA GLN A 90 -2.21 -4.65 -7.51
C GLN A 90 -3.31 -3.69 -7.03
N GLY A 91 -3.86 -2.86 -7.93
CA GLY A 91 -5.01 -1.99 -7.66
C GLY A 91 -6.25 -2.79 -7.26
N THR A 92 -6.56 -3.84 -8.01
CA THR A 92 -7.66 -4.78 -7.70
C THR A 92 -7.48 -5.43 -6.33
N LEU A 93 -6.28 -5.94 -6.02
CA LEU A 93 -5.97 -6.53 -4.73
C LEU A 93 -6.07 -5.52 -3.58
N LYS A 94 -5.63 -4.26 -3.78
CA LYS A 94 -5.81 -3.17 -2.81
C LYS A 94 -7.30 -2.90 -2.54
N ALA A 95 -8.11 -2.81 -3.59
CA ALA A 95 -9.55 -2.57 -3.47
C ALA A 95 -10.26 -3.72 -2.74
N ILE A 96 -9.89 -4.98 -3.02
CA ILE A 96 -10.41 -6.16 -2.32
C ILE A 96 -10.01 -6.14 -0.83
N LEU A 97 -8.74 -5.86 -0.51
CA LEU A 97 -8.28 -5.75 0.88
C LEU A 97 -8.98 -4.61 1.64
N GLN A 98 -9.24 -3.48 0.98
CA GLN A 98 -9.99 -2.36 1.54
C GLN A 98 -11.48 -2.71 1.76
N ALA A 99 -12.10 -3.45 0.83
CA ALA A 99 -13.46 -3.96 1.00
C ALA A 99 -13.56 -4.94 2.19
N TYR A 100 -12.58 -5.83 2.38
CA TYR A 100 -12.52 -6.67 3.58
C TYR A 100 -12.26 -5.87 4.87
N HIS A 101 -11.46 -4.80 4.82
CA HIS A 101 -11.24 -3.94 5.99
C HIS A 101 -12.55 -3.29 6.50
N PHE A 102 -13.48 -2.96 5.59
CA PHE A 102 -14.82 -2.46 5.97
C PHE A 102 -15.73 -3.51 6.63
N THR A 103 -15.34 -4.78 6.72
CA THR A 103 -16.03 -5.77 7.57
C THR A 103 -15.71 -5.61 9.06
N GLY A 104 -14.79 -4.70 9.42
CA GLY A 104 -14.31 -4.51 10.79
C GLY A 104 -13.25 -5.52 11.23
N LEU A 105 -12.99 -6.58 10.45
CA LEU A 105 -11.98 -7.59 10.74
C LEU A 105 -10.99 -7.77 9.59
N SER A 106 -9.72 -7.90 9.94
CA SER A 106 -8.64 -8.30 9.03
C SER A 106 -7.58 -9.11 9.78
N GLY A 107 -6.80 -9.93 9.08
CA GLY A 107 -5.84 -10.83 9.71
C GLY A 107 -4.54 -10.97 8.90
N LYS A 108 -3.44 -11.16 9.62
CA LYS A 108 -2.12 -11.52 9.05
C LYS A 108 -1.56 -12.75 9.78
N LEU A 109 -0.92 -13.63 9.04
CA LEU A 109 -0.16 -14.75 9.63
C LEU A 109 1.07 -14.19 10.36
N THR A 110 1.40 -14.76 11.51
CA THR A 110 2.62 -14.47 12.29
C THR A 110 3.44 -15.76 12.45
N SER A 111 4.67 -15.66 12.96
CA SER A 111 5.58 -16.83 13.12
C SER A 111 5.06 -17.91 14.08
N HIS A 112 4.06 -17.58 14.90
CA HIS A 112 3.48 -18.46 15.93
C HIS A 112 1.96 -18.63 15.79
N GLY A 113 1.32 -17.99 14.81
CA GLY A 113 -0.14 -18.01 14.67
C GLY A 113 -0.69 -16.91 13.78
N VAL A 114 -1.67 -16.15 14.28
CA VAL A 114 -2.38 -15.10 13.53
C VAL A 114 -2.58 -13.86 14.39
N CYS A 115 -2.21 -12.71 13.84
CA CYS A 115 -2.56 -11.40 14.38
C CYS A 115 -3.81 -10.88 13.68
N VAL A 116 -4.88 -10.71 14.44
CA VAL A 116 -6.15 -10.13 13.98
C VAL A 116 -6.18 -8.65 14.33
N SER A 117 -6.61 -7.82 13.37
CA SER A 117 -6.89 -6.39 13.55
C SER A 117 -8.39 -6.16 13.47
N ILE A 118 -8.93 -5.52 14.51
CA ILE A 118 -10.33 -5.16 14.69
C ILE A 118 -10.46 -3.66 14.48
N SER A 119 -11.02 -3.23 13.36
CA SER A 119 -11.36 -1.82 13.13
C SER A 119 -12.77 -1.56 13.63
N THR A 120 -12.91 -0.56 14.50
CA THR A 120 -14.22 -0.17 15.03
C THR A 120 -14.92 0.84 14.12
N ALA A 121 -16.25 0.88 14.16
CA ALA A 121 -17.04 1.79 13.35
C ALA A 121 -18.31 2.26 14.08
N PHE A 122 -18.77 3.48 13.77
CA PHE A 122 -19.98 4.06 14.35
C PHE A 122 -20.62 5.06 13.37
N GLU A 123 -21.93 4.93 13.12
CA GLU A 123 -22.70 5.77 12.19
C GLU A 123 -22.03 5.97 10.81
N GLY A 124 -21.46 4.90 10.26
CA GLY A 124 -20.75 4.91 8.97
C GLY A 124 -19.31 5.46 9.01
N ASN A 125 -18.86 5.99 10.14
CA ASN A 125 -17.48 6.43 10.34
C ASN A 125 -16.61 5.26 10.79
N LEU A 126 -15.43 5.13 10.19
CA LEU A 126 -14.38 4.24 10.67
C LEU A 126 -13.62 4.94 11.82
N LEU A 127 -13.42 4.23 12.93
CA LEU A 127 -12.81 4.74 14.16
C LEU A 127 -11.47 4.04 14.44
N ASP A 128 -11.06 3.96 15.71
CA ASP A 128 -9.82 3.33 16.14
C ASP A 128 -9.75 1.83 15.73
N SER A 129 -8.56 1.38 15.35
CA SER A 129 -8.24 -0.04 15.12
C SER A 129 -7.41 -0.61 16.27
N TYR A 130 -7.78 -1.81 16.73
CA TYR A 130 -7.10 -2.57 17.78
C TYR A 130 -6.57 -3.89 17.21
N PHE A 131 -5.62 -4.54 17.87
CA PHE A 131 -5.12 -5.85 17.45
C PHE A 131 -4.99 -6.84 18.59
N VAL A 132 -5.03 -8.13 18.23
CA VAL A 132 -4.77 -9.29 19.10
C VAL A 132 -3.91 -10.29 18.31
N ASP A 133 -2.72 -10.61 18.81
CA ASP A 133 -1.83 -11.65 18.30
C ASP A 133 -2.12 -12.97 19.04
N LEU A 134 -2.56 -13.98 18.29
CA LEU A 134 -3.01 -15.27 18.79
C LEU A 134 -2.02 -16.36 18.38
N VAL A 135 -1.48 -17.08 19.36
CA VAL A 135 -0.59 -18.22 19.14
C VAL A 135 -1.42 -19.48 18.94
N ILE A 136 -1.21 -20.17 17.81
CA ILE A 136 -1.99 -21.37 17.41
C ILE A 136 -1.28 -22.63 17.92
N GLU A 137 -1.04 -22.64 19.22
CA GLU A 137 -0.64 -23.81 19.99
C GLU A 137 -1.86 -24.33 20.77
N ARG A 138 -1.70 -25.40 21.57
CA ARG A 138 -2.76 -25.92 22.46
C ARG A 138 -2.28 -25.89 23.91
N PRO A 139 -2.94 -25.15 24.82
CA PRO A 139 -4.11 -24.28 24.61
C PRO A 139 -3.81 -23.04 23.74
N LEU A 140 -4.85 -22.47 23.13
CA LEU A 140 -4.75 -21.20 22.40
C LEU A 140 -4.45 -20.05 23.37
N TRP A 141 -3.57 -19.11 23.03
CA TRP A 141 -3.27 -17.99 23.93
C TRP A 141 -3.01 -16.67 23.20
N ILE A 142 -3.26 -15.57 23.92
CA ILE A 142 -3.01 -14.19 23.45
C ILE A 142 -1.59 -13.83 23.81
N HIS A 143 -0.77 -13.50 22.81
CA HIS A 143 0.64 -13.18 22.97
C HIS A 143 0.87 -11.67 23.16
N HIS A 144 0.24 -10.84 22.33
CA HIS A 144 0.29 -9.38 22.40
C HIS A 144 -1.06 -8.78 21.98
N HIS A 145 -1.43 -7.62 22.51
CA HIS A 145 -2.62 -6.88 22.08
C HIS A 145 -2.51 -5.37 22.31
N SER A 146 -3.36 -4.60 21.65
CA SER A 146 -3.60 -3.16 21.93
C SER A 146 -4.96 -2.87 22.56
N ILE A 147 -5.72 -3.91 22.92
CA ILE A 147 -6.99 -3.81 23.65
C ILE A 147 -6.78 -3.02 24.96
N PRO A 148 -7.56 -1.95 25.23
CA PRO A 148 -7.43 -1.17 26.47
C PRO A 148 -7.75 -1.97 27.73
N VAL A 149 -7.01 -1.73 28.82
CA VAL A 149 -7.07 -2.49 30.09
C VAL A 149 -8.42 -2.50 30.82
N PHE A 150 -9.36 -1.65 30.42
CA PHE A 150 -10.73 -1.61 30.95
C PHE A 150 -11.74 -2.45 30.14
N ILE A 151 -11.35 -2.93 28.96
CA ILE A 151 -12.13 -3.92 28.19
C ILE A 151 -11.83 -5.30 28.79
N PRO A 152 -12.84 -6.14 29.10
CA PRO A 152 -12.66 -7.36 29.90
C PRO A 152 -12.08 -8.55 29.10
N LEU A 153 -10.98 -8.34 28.39
CA LEU A 153 -10.37 -9.28 27.43
C LEU A 153 -10.14 -10.67 28.04
N GLU A 154 -9.57 -10.74 29.24
CA GLU A 154 -9.25 -12.00 29.93
C GLU A 154 -10.52 -12.77 30.30
N LYS A 155 -11.60 -12.06 30.64
CA LYS A 155 -12.90 -12.65 30.96
C LYS A 155 -13.61 -13.19 29.71
N ILE A 156 -13.42 -12.54 28.56
CA ILE A 156 -13.93 -13.01 27.26
C ILE A 156 -13.09 -14.22 26.80
N ALA A 157 -11.76 -14.13 26.92
CA ALA A 157 -10.82 -15.20 26.57
C ALA A 157 -11.07 -16.47 27.39
N ALA A 158 -11.18 -16.37 28.71
CA ALA A 158 -11.42 -17.52 29.60
C ALA A 158 -12.76 -18.23 29.33
N LYS A 159 -13.77 -17.54 28.78
CA LYS A 159 -15.06 -18.11 28.42
C LYS A 159 -15.08 -18.79 27.04
N HIS A 160 -14.35 -18.24 26.07
CA HIS A 160 -14.57 -18.53 24.66
C HIS A 160 -13.32 -18.92 23.86
N LEU A 161 -12.10 -18.51 24.24
CA LEU A 161 -10.91 -18.70 23.41
C LEU A 161 -10.57 -20.17 23.11
N GLN A 162 -10.87 -21.09 24.05
CA GLN A 162 -10.60 -22.53 23.87
C GLN A 162 -11.76 -23.31 23.22
N THR A 163 -12.95 -22.71 23.14
CA THR A 163 -14.21 -23.41 22.82
C THR A 163 -14.86 -22.90 21.54
N ASP A 164 -14.85 -21.58 21.33
CA ASP A 164 -15.49 -20.89 20.22
C ASP A 164 -14.75 -19.58 19.92
N ILE A 165 -13.79 -19.65 18.98
CA ILE A 165 -13.02 -18.48 18.53
C ILE A 165 -13.89 -17.43 17.85
N GLN A 166 -15.01 -17.82 17.22
CA GLN A 166 -15.91 -16.87 16.56
C GLN A 166 -16.65 -16.04 17.61
N ARG A 167 -17.15 -16.67 18.68
CA ARG A 167 -17.79 -16.00 19.81
C ARG A 167 -16.81 -15.18 20.66
N PHE A 168 -15.55 -15.61 20.79
CA PHE A 168 -14.48 -14.78 21.35
C PHE A 168 -14.31 -13.49 20.54
N MET A 169 -14.12 -13.61 19.22
CA MET A 169 -13.94 -12.45 18.34
C MET A 169 -15.17 -11.54 18.32
N PHE A 170 -16.37 -12.10 18.19
CA PHE A 170 -17.62 -11.34 18.18
C PHE A 170 -17.80 -10.55 19.48
N SER A 171 -17.67 -11.19 20.65
CA SER A 171 -17.86 -10.51 21.93
C SER A 171 -16.79 -9.45 22.22
N LEU A 172 -15.56 -9.65 21.73
CA LEU A 172 -14.54 -8.60 21.77
C LEU A 172 -14.90 -7.42 20.84
N CYS A 173 -15.43 -7.69 19.65
CA CYS A 173 -15.90 -6.65 18.72
C CYS A 173 -17.07 -5.84 19.29
N GLU A 174 -18.02 -6.46 20.00
CA GLU A 174 -19.13 -5.77 20.69
C GLU A 174 -18.57 -4.72 21.67
N HIS A 175 -17.70 -5.13 22.60
CA HIS A 175 -17.13 -4.24 23.61
C HIS A 175 -16.29 -3.10 22.99
N LEU A 176 -15.51 -3.39 21.94
CA LEU A 176 -14.66 -2.40 21.27
C LEU A 176 -15.46 -1.37 20.47
N ASN A 177 -16.47 -1.80 19.70
CA ASN A 177 -17.34 -0.89 18.95
C ASN A 177 -18.19 -0.04 19.89
N ALA A 178 -18.72 -0.63 20.96
CA ALA A 178 -19.47 0.09 21.98
C ALA A 178 -18.62 1.15 22.69
N TYR A 179 -17.42 0.77 23.14
CA TYR A 179 -16.45 1.73 23.71
C TYR A 179 -16.11 2.86 22.73
N SER A 180 -15.75 2.52 21.49
CA SER A 180 -15.29 3.51 20.50
C SER A 180 -16.43 4.41 20.04
N GLY A 181 -17.67 3.90 19.95
CA GLY A 181 -18.87 4.70 19.69
C GLY A 181 -19.26 5.63 20.84
N ARG A 182 -19.08 5.22 22.11
CA ARG A 182 -19.27 6.11 23.27
C ARG A 182 -18.17 7.18 23.35
N LYS A 183 -16.92 6.80 23.08
CA LYS A 183 -15.78 7.72 22.97
C LYS A 183 -16.04 8.76 21.87
N TYR A 184 -16.41 8.33 20.67
CA TYR A 184 -16.71 9.21 19.53
C TYR A 184 -17.83 10.20 19.84
N GLN A 185 -18.93 9.74 20.43
CA GLN A 185 -20.03 10.61 20.87
C GLN A 185 -19.56 11.70 21.87
N ALA A 186 -18.71 11.34 22.83
CA ALA A 186 -18.11 12.27 23.76
C ALA A 186 -17.13 13.26 23.07
N ASP A 187 -16.26 12.76 22.20
CA ASP A 187 -15.30 13.57 21.42
C ASP A 187 -16.04 14.58 20.50
N ARG A 188 -17.15 14.18 19.88
CA ARG A 188 -18.03 15.06 19.07
C ARG A 188 -18.72 16.12 19.92
N LEU A 189 -19.21 15.79 21.12
CA LEU A 189 -19.77 16.78 22.06
C LEU A 189 -18.72 17.81 22.48
N GLU A 190 -17.48 17.40 22.75
CA GLU A 190 -16.37 18.29 23.12
C GLU A 190 -15.72 19.05 21.95
N SER A 191 -16.05 18.75 20.70
CA SER A 191 -15.50 19.47 19.53
C SER A 191 -16.54 20.29 18.79
N ASP A 192 -17.65 19.66 18.37
CA ASP A 192 -18.62 20.28 17.45
C ASP A 192 -19.70 21.08 18.21
N PHE A 193 -20.01 20.70 19.46
CA PHE A 193 -21.12 21.24 20.24
C PHE A 193 -20.68 22.03 21.50
N THR A 194 -19.42 22.44 21.55
CA THR A 194 -18.83 23.24 22.65
C THR A 194 -19.65 24.47 23.05
N ALA A 195 -20.31 25.13 22.08
CA ALA A 195 -21.16 26.30 22.31
C ALA A 195 -22.37 26.03 23.22
N PHE A 196 -22.85 24.78 23.31
CA PHE A 196 -23.92 24.36 24.21
C PHE A 196 -23.41 24.03 25.62
N LEU A 197 -22.14 23.62 25.76
CA LEU A 197 -21.55 23.23 27.03
C LEU A 197 -21.26 24.44 27.93
N THR A 198 -21.32 24.21 29.24
CA THR A 198 -20.96 25.17 30.29
C THR A 198 -19.88 24.54 31.17
N GLY A 199 -18.66 24.49 30.64
CA GLY A 199 -17.52 23.76 31.21
C GLY A 199 -17.13 22.51 30.40
N PRO A 200 -16.07 21.78 30.81
CA PRO A 200 -15.60 20.57 30.13
C PRO A 200 -16.54 19.38 30.37
N LEU A 201 -16.53 18.41 29.45
CA LEU A 201 -17.22 17.12 29.65
C LEU A 201 -16.43 16.28 30.67
N GLN A 202 -17.06 15.92 31.78
CA GLN A 202 -16.49 14.95 32.71
C GLN A 202 -16.76 13.54 32.18
N ARG A 203 -15.71 12.75 31.97
CA ARG A 203 -15.80 11.37 31.49
C ARG A 203 -14.71 10.48 32.07
N ASN A 204 -15.02 9.20 32.25
CA ASN A 204 -14.02 8.19 32.62
C ASN A 204 -13.41 7.51 31.38
N SER A 205 -12.30 6.78 31.57
CA SER A 205 -11.53 6.19 30.46
C SER A 205 -12.32 5.19 29.61
N LEU A 206 -13.32 4.52 30.18
CA LEU A 206 -14.21 3.55 29.51
C LEU A 206 -15.38 4.24 28.77
N CYS A 207 -15.52 5.57 28.92
CA CYS A 207 -16.64 6.38 28.46
C CYS A 207 -18.01 5.76 28.81
N ASN A 208 -18.14 5.18 30.02
CA ASN A 208 -19.38 4.58 30.51
C ASN A 208 -20.03 5.37 31.66
N LEU A 209 -19.38 6.45 32.10
CA LEU A 209 -20.00 7.52 32.88
C LEU A 209 -19.59 8.85 32.23
N LEU A 210 -20.59 9.61 31.79
CA LEU A 210 -20.46 10.97 31.26
C LEU A 210 -21.22 11.94 32.16
N SER A 211 -20.72 13.16 32.37
CA SER A 211 -21.40 14.21 33.13
C SER A 211 -21.02 15.60 32.60
N PHE A 212 -22.02 16.42 32.32
CA PHE A 212 -21.84 17.73 31.70
C PHE A 212 -22.99 18.68 32.02
N THR A 213 -22.69 19.98 31.98
CA THR A 213 -23.67 21.06 32.12
C THR A 213 -23.82 21.75 30.78
N TYR A 214 -25.06 22.04 30.36
CA TYR A 214 -25.39 22.58 29.05
C TYR A 214 -26.59 23.53 29.09
N LYS A 215 -26.66 24.41 28.10
CA LYS A 215 -27.78 25.36 27.86
C LYS A 215 -28.42 25.02 26.51
N VAL A 216 -29.74 25.13 26.40
CA VAL A 216 -30.46 24.86 25.12
C VAL A 216 -30.89 26.15 24.44
N ASN A 217 -31.49 27.09 25.16
CA ASN A 217 -31.99 28.35 24.59
C ASN A 217 -31.06 29.53 24.96
N GLN A 218 -30.64 30.32 23.97
CA GLN A 218 -29.77 31.48 24.21
C GLN A 218 -30.48 32.61 24.99
N GLU A 219 -31.78 32.82 24.74
CA GLU A 219 -32.55 33.94 25.28
C GLU A 219 -33.07 33.74 26.72
N HIS A 220 -33.14 32.49 27.20
CA HIS A 220 -33.81 32.15 28.47
C HIS A 220 -32.93 31.38 29.47
N GLN A 221 -31.62 31.23 29.17
CA GLN A 221 -30.59 30.70 30.08
C GLN A 221 -30.98 29.40 30.83
N ALA A 222 -31.77 28.53 30.20
CA ALA A 222 -32.21 27.26 30.79
C ALA A 222 -31.01 26.31 30.90
N LEU A 223 -30.37 26.32 32.07
CA LEU A 223 -29.17 25.56 32.38
C LEU A 223 -29.56 24.18 32.93
N PHE A 224 -29.07 23.14 32.28
CA PHE A 224 -29.29 21.74 32.64
C PHE A 224 -27.96 21.05 32.94
N SER A 225 -27.97 20.10 33.86
CA SER A 225 -26.86 19.19 34.11
C SER A 225 -27.31 17.77 33.85
N ALA A 226 -26.64 17.08 32.93
CA ALA A 226 -26.90 15.68 32.60
C ALA A 226 -25.79 14.78 33.15
N ARG A 227 -26.19 13.59 33.60
CA ARG A 227 -25.32 12.46 33.94
C ARG A 227 -25.83 11.25 33.15
N LEU A 228 -24.96 10.66 32.33
CA LEU A 228 -25.28 9.49 31.49
C LEU A 228 -24.47 8.29 32.00
N LEU A 229 -25.17 7.20 32.32
CA LEU A 229 -24.57 5.96 32.81
C LEU A 229 -24.83 4.83 31.80
N TYR A 230 -23.77 4.12 31.43
CA TYR A 230 -23.79 2.99 30.51
C TYR A 230 -23.39 1.75 31.31
N GLU A 231 -24.37 1.00 31.80
CA GLU A 231 -24.14 -0.25 32.54
C GLU A 231 -23.88 -1.40 31.58
N ASP A 232 -24.60 -1.43 30.45
CA ASP A 232 -24.27 -2.29 29.32
C ASP A 232 -23.03 -1.74 28.59
N LEU A 233 -21.89 -2.40 28.83
CA LEU A 233 -20.63 -2.06 28.17
C LEU A 233 -20.59 -2.41 26.68
N THR A 234 -21.55 -3.18 26.17
CA THR A 234 -21.77 -3.48 24.74
C THR A 234 -22.76 -2.53 24.05
N GLY A 235 -23.42 -1.63 24.80
CA GLY A 235 -24.29 -0.60 24.27
C GLY A 235 -23.59 0.73 23.95
N THR A 236 -24.02 1.42 22.88
CA THR A 236 -23.59 2.79 22.53
C THR A 236 -24.51 3.88 23.07
N LEU A 237 -25.70 3.53 23.56
CA LEU A 237 -26.65 4.41 24.22
C LEU A 237 -26.63 4.20 25.75
N PRO A 238 -26.92 5.22 26.57
CA PRO A 238 -26.92 5.07 28.03
C PRO A 238 -28.06 4.19 28.52
N THR A 239 -27.81 3.49 29.62
CA THR A 239 -28.78 2.64 30.34
C THR A 239 -29.60 3.46 31.33
N ASP A 240 -28.98 4.49 31.94
CA ASP A 240 -29.58 5.44 32.87
C ASP A 240 -29.15 6.88 32.51
N VAL A 241 -30.08 7.83 32.67
CA VAL A 241 -29.86 9.25 32.39
C VAL A 241 -30.52 10.07 33.50
N THR A 242 -29.73 10.86 34.20
CA THR A 242 -30.24 11.87 35.15
C THR A 242 -30.10 13.26 34.53
N VAL A 243 -31.23 13.97 34.32
CA VAL A 243 -31.22 15.40 33.93
C VAL A 243 -31.76 16.25 35.07
N MET A 244 -30.94 17.21 35.52
CA MET A 244 -31.24 18.19 36.56
C MET A 244 -31.29 19.60 35.99
N TYR A 245 -32.17 20.46 36.50
CA TYR A 245 -32.22 21.90 36.16
C TYR A 245 -31.44 22.71 37.21
N GLN A 246 -30.77 23.79 36.79
CA GLN A 246 -29.90 24.62 37.63
C GLN A 246 -30.32 26.11 37.69
N GLY A 247 -31.50 26.47 37.19
CA GLY A 247 -32.02 27.83 37.29
C GLY A 247 -32.70 28.13 38.63
N ALA A 248 -32.72 29.40 39.03
CA ALA A 248 -33.26 29.85 40.31
C ALA A 248 -34.81 29.79 40.40
N GLU A 249 -35.51 29.81 39.27
CA GLU A 249 -36.98 29.88 39.20
C GLU A 249 -37.63 28.50 39.00
N ALA A 250 -37.40 27.59 39.96
CA ALA A 250 -37.90 26.21 39.92
C ALA A 250 -39.45 26.05 39.98
N LEU A 251 -40.21 27.14 39.90
CA LEU A 251 -41.64 27.24 40.22
C LEU A 251 -42.60 27.00 39.05
N SER A 252 -42.11 26.79 37.82
CA SER A 252 -42.95 26.57 36.64
C SER A 252 -42.89 25.13 36.11
N ASN A 253 -44.04 24.47 35.98
CA ASN A 253 -44.16 23.09 35.48
C ASN A 253 -43.68 22.89 34.02
N SER A 254 -43.22 23.95 33.32
CA SER A 254 -42.60 23.82 32.00
C SER A 254 -41.21 23.19 32.05
N TRP A 255 -40.37 23.51 33.05
CA TRP A 255 -38.98 23.03 33.07
C TRP A 255 -38.90 21.50 33.23
N GLU A 256 -39.84 20.90 33.97
CA GLU A 256 -39.91 19.45 34.14
C GLU A 256 -40.34 18.72 32.85
N LYS A 257 -41.19 19.33 32.01
CA LYS A 257 -41.50 18.79 30.68
C LYS A 257 -40.26 18.75 29.79
N HIS A 258 -39.45 19.83 29.80
CA HIS A 258 -38.17 19.86 29.08
C HIS A 258 -37.16 18.86 29.66
N ARG A 259 -37.08 18.73 30.99
CA ARG A 259 -36.25 17.75 31.70
C ARG A 259 -36.53 16.32 31.21
N LEU A 260 -37.81 15.91 31.22
CA LEU A 260 -38.26 14.59 30.76
C LEU A 260 -38.05 14.39 29.25
N ALA A 261 -38.22 15.44 28.44
CA ALA A 261 -37.93 15.38 27.01
C ALA A 261 -36.43 15.17 26.73
N HIS A 262 -35.55 15.90 27.43
CA HIS A 262 -34.10 15.74 27.32
C HIS A 262 -33.64 14.35 27.79
N GLU A 263 -34.16 13.87 28.93
CA GLU A 263 -33.89 12.53 29.47
C GLU A 263 -34.25 11.44 28.45
N ARG A 264 -35.46 11.51 27.87
CA ARG A 264 -35.92 10.59 26.82
C ARG A 264 -35.07 10.68 25.54
N LEU A 265 -34.69 11.88 25.10
CA LEU A 265 -33.82 12.06 23.92
C LEU A 265 -32.45 11.43 24.15
N LEU A 266 -31.81 11.68 25.29
CA LEU A 266 -30.49 11.15 25.64
C LEU A 266 -30.49 9.62 25.82
N LEU A 267 -31.61 9.02 26.23
CA LEU A 267 -31.79 7.56 26.28
C LEU A 267 -32.04 6.92 24.90
N THR A 268 -32.61 7.65 23.94
CA THR A 268 -33.10 7.08 22.67
C THR A 268 -32.30 7.47 21.43
N LYS A 269 -31.46 8.50 21.50
CA LYS A 269 -30.62 8.97 20.39
C LYS A 269 -29.16 9.14 20.83
N PRO A 270 -28.20 8.90 19.91
CA PRO A 270 -26.79 9.21 20.12
C PRO A 270 -26.55 10.69 20.45
N LEU A 271 -25.54 10.95 21.28
CA LEU A 271 -25.33 12.22 21.97
C LEU A 271 -25.18 13.43 21.01
N HIS A 272 -24.38 13.29 19.96
CA HIS A 272 -24.20 14.32 18.92
C HIS A 272 -25.48 14.57 18.11
N GLN A 273 -26.35 13.56 17.94
CA GLN A 273 -27.65 13.76 17.28
C GLN A 273 -28.64 14.52 18.16
N VAL A 274 -28.61 14.31 19.49
CA VAL A 274 -29.42 15.09 20.44
C VAL A 274 -29.01 16.56 20.39
N PHE A 275 -27.70 16.86 20.47
CA PHE A 275 -27.22 18.23 20.39
C PHE A 275 -27.37 18.86 18.99
N ALA A 276 -27.29 18.06 17.91
CA ALA A 276 -27.66 18.53 16.57
C ALA A 276 -29.14 19.00 16.51
N SER A 277 -30.06 18.25 17.14
CA SER A 277 -31.48 18.64 17.25
C SER A 277 -31.77 19.80 18.21
N PHE A 278 -30.76 20.30 18.93
CA PHE A 278 -30.82 21.60 19.63
C PHE A 278 -30.22 22.75 18.80
N SER A 279 -29.47 22.46 17.73
CA SER A 279 -28.80 23.45 16.88
C SER A 279 -29.52 23.77 15.58
N GLY A 280 -30.28 22.82 15.04
CA GLY A 280 -31.13 23.05 13.87
C GLY A 280 -32.49 23.58 14.28
N GLU A 281 -33.02 24.54 13.52
CA GLU A 281 -34.43 24.99 13.62
C GLU A 281 -35.41 23.96 13.01
N GLU A 282 -35.11 22.66 13.15
CA GLU A 282 -36.16 21.65 13.07
C GLU A 282 -37.11 21.91 14.23
N ASN A 283 -38.34 22.31 13.89
CA ASN A 283 -39.39 22.49 14.87
C ASN A 283 -39.64 21.13 15.54
N LEU A 284 -39.06 20.93 16.72
CA LEU A 284 -39.50 19.89 17.64
C LEU A 284 -40.94 20.23 18.02
N ASP A 285 -41.88 19.65 17.30
CA ASP A 285 -43.30 19.65 17.60
C ASP A 285 -43.52 19.00 18.97
N LEU A 286 -43.41 19.82 20.02
CA LEU A 286 -43.82 19.49 21.39
C LEU A 286 -45.36 19.32 21.49
N ASN A 287 -46.07 19.49 20.37
CA ASN A 287 -47.49 19.24 20.14
C ASN A 287 -47.86 17.74 20.09
N LEU A 288 -47.24 16.91 20.94
CA LEU A 288 -47.53 15.48 21.10
C LEU A 288 -47.86 15.08 22.56
N VAL A 289 -48.62 15.93 23.27
CA VAL A 289 -49.82 15.49 24.01
C VAL A 289 -50.87 16.63 23.98
N SER A 290 -52.03 16.33 23.41
CA SER A 290 -53.33 16.94 23.71
C SER A 290 -54.29 15.82 24.09
#